data_AF-A0A941LNG4-F1
#
_entry.id   AF-A0A941LNG4-F1
#
_cell.length_a   1.000
_cell.length_b   1.000
_cell.length_c   1.000
_cell.angle_alpha   90.00
_cell.angle_beta   90.00
_cell.angle_gamma   90.00
#
_symmetry.space_group_name_H-M   'P 1'
#
loop_
_entity.id
_entity.type
_entity.pdbx_description
1 polymer ?
#
loop_
_entity_poly.entity_id
_entity_poly.type
_entity_poly.pdbx_seq_one_letter_code
_entity_poly.pdbx_strand_id
1 'polypeptide(L)'
;MKNPDEKKRSIDRLRDSACSLTITTPDDDTPIREMISTGDRLLVVKDKGIYEVALADQIDPVRTNPSVPNTVQKILPFGAADSWVGAVVLTARQLFMSSCFTADVWRKAFDLVLGIAQDIAGAQQILQKHRGLESEAVQAIDSNIREDRSLVLPAVSNVEASCNEYLQRSDHALKDLFKTVQLFHSDVSSGGWDSLKTKIDSGPHDIDNFPQFLAENIGFLKLIRAARNCVEHPRPEQRLVVLDFSIDRNNVLVPPTIEVIHPKSPMPKSEVTGFFESAFESLVSVVELMMVFLCARHVGEVAGFPVHVIELAPDQRRFQNVRYSYGIQMGGQLVPLS
;
A
#
# COMPACT_ATOMS: atom_id res chain seq x y z
N MET A 1 49.77 16.00 -25.63
CA MET A 1 48.28 16.00 -25.60
C MET A 1 47.85 16.58 -24.26
N LYS A 2 47.08 17.68 -24.24
CA LYS A 2 46.56 18.24 -22.98
C LYS A 2 45.57 17.26 -22.36
N ASN A 3 45.62 17.11 -21.04
CA ASN A 3 44.76 16.21 -20.28
C ASN A 3 43.29 16.62 -20.53
N PRO A 4 42.39 15.71 -20.97
CA PRO A 4 41.00 16.07 -21.31
C PRO A 4 40.24 16.78 -20.17
N ASP A 5 40.68 16.63 -18.91
CA ASP A 5 40.07 17.29 -17.76
C ASP A 5 40.36 18.80 -17.65
N GLU A 6 41.41 19.34 -18.29
CA GLU A 6 41.76 20.77 -18.19
C GLU A 6 40.70 21.71 -18.82
N LYS A 7 39.83 21.19 -19.69
CA LYS A 7 38.80 21.97 -20.39
C LYS A 7 37.40 21.95 -19.74
N LYS A 8 37.16 21.10 -18.74
CA LYS A 8 35.86 21.01 -18.06
C LYS A 8 35.64 22.19 -17.09
N ARG A 9 34.40 22.71 -16.99
CA ARG A 9 34.05 23.71 -15.96
C ARG A 9 34.23 23.07 -14.58
N SER A 10 34.50 23.88 -13.56
CA SER A 10 34.66 23.40 -12.18
C SER A 10 33.46 22.57 -11.70
N ILE A 11 32.24 22.99 -12.05
CA ILE A 11 31.01 22.27 -11.73
C ILE A 11 30.93 20.90 -12.42
N ASP A 12 31.41 20.79 -13.66
CA ASP A 12 31.40 19.51 -14.38
C ASP A 12 32.40 18.53 -13.75
N ARG A 13 33.58 19.01 -13.31
CA ARG A 13 34.53 18.17 -12.57
C ARG A 13 33.97 17.69 -11.23
N LEU A 14 33.23 18.55 -10.52
CA LEU A 14 32.59 18.20 -9.25
C LEU A 14 31.51 17.14 -9.46
N ARG A 15 30.63 17.32 -10.45
CA ARG A 15 29.49 16.42 -10.73
C ARG A 15 29.90 15.10 -11.37
N ASP A 16 30.95 15.08 -12.17
CA ASP A 16 31.48 13.86 -12.81
C ASP A 16 32.38 13.04 -11.86
N SER A 17 32.68 13.54 -10.67
CA SER A 17 33.51 12.81 -9.69
C SER A 17 32.76 11.64 -9.05
N ALA A 18 33.50 10.61 -8.63
CA ALA A 18 32.90 9.48 -7.90
C ALA A 18 32.25 9.99 -6.60
N CYS A 19 30.93 9.80 -6.47
CA CYS A 19 30.16 10.22 -5.31
C CYS A 19 29.94 9.04 -4.35
N SER A 20 30.15 9.28 -3.06
CA SER A 20 29.69 8.40 -1.99
C SER A 20 28.68 9.18 -1.16
N LEU A 21 27.44 8.69 -1.08
CA LEU A 21 26.37 9.30 -0.30
C LEU A 21 26.01 8.39 0.87
N THR A 22 26.08 8.94 2.08
CA THR A 22 25.58 8.28 3.28
C THR A 22 24.12 8.63 3.48
N ILE A 23 23.24 7.63 3.50
CA ILE A 23 21.79 7.80 3.72
C ILE A 23 21.49 7.59 5.20
N THR A 24 21.72 8.62 5.99
CA THR A 24 21.37 8.70 7.41
C THR A 24 20.27 9.72 7.60
N THR A 25 19.14 9.30 8.18
CA THR A 25 18.14 10.24 8.72
C THR A 25 18.17 10.19 10.24
N PRO A 26 17.83 11.30 10.95
CA PRO A 26 17.93 11.35 12.41
C PRO A 26 17.17 10.23 13.14
N ASP A 27 16.14 9.69 12.50
CA ASP A 27 15.21 8.69 13.03
C ASP A 27 15.39 7.28 12.41
N ASP A 28 16.33 7.10 11.47
CA ASP A 28 16.60 5.81 10.85
C ASP A 28 18.08 5.64 10.48
N ASP A 29 18.76 4.92 11.35
CA ASP A 29 20.15 4.47 11.26
C ASP A 29 20.30 3.05 10.72
N THR A 30 19.20 2.40 10.32
CA THR A 30 19.23 1.00 9.89
C THR A 30 19.96 0.82 8.55
N PRO A 31 20.39 -0.39 8.17
CA PRO A 31 21.03 -0.62 6.88
C PRO A 31 20.08 -0.38 5.69
N ILE A 32 20.64 -0.06 4.52
CA ILE A 32 19.89 -0.11 3.26
C ILE A 32 19.55 -1.57 2.97
N ARG A 33 18.26 -1.84 2.77
CA ARG A 33 17.74 -3.16 2.46
C ARG A 33 17.52 -3.35 0.97
N GLU A 34 17.08 -2.30 0.28
CA GLU A 34 16.84 -2.32 -1.16
C GLU A 34 17.05 -0.94 -1.79
N MET A 35 17.45 -0.92 -3.06
CA MET A 35 17.45 0.28 -3.89
C MET A 35 16.59 0.03 -5.13
N ILE A 36 15.67 0.95 -5.41
CA ILE A 36 14.70 0.84 -6.49
C ILE A 36 14.86 2.06 -7.39
N SER A 37 15.24 1.84 -8.65
CA SER A 37 15.34 2.92 -9.63
C SER A 37 14.15 2.85 -10.59
N THR A 38 13.33 3.91 -10.59
CA THR A 38 12.19 4.06 -11.52
C THR A 38 12.59 4.79 -12.81
N GLY A 39 13.88 5.11 -12.95
CA GLY A 39 14.46 5.88 -14.06
C GLY A 39 14.57 7.36 -13.75
N ASP A 40 13.49 7.97 -13.24
CA ASP A 40 13.46 9.37 -12.81
C ASP A 40 13.74 9.54 -11.32
N ARG A 41 13.52 8.49 -10.51
CA ARG A 41 13.75 8.51 -9.06
C ARG A 41 14.63 7.34 -8.61
N LEU A 42 15.35 7.57 -7.52
CA LEU A 42 16.03 6.54 -6.76
C LEU A 42 15.37 6.43 -5.39
N LEU A 43 14.69 5.32 -5.15
CA LEU A 43 14.13 4.99 -3.85
C LEU A 43 15.08 4.08 -3.08
N VAL A 44 15.23 4.34 -1.80
CA VAL A 44 16.05 3.57 -0.87
C VAL A 44 15.14 3.06 0.23
N VAL A 45 15.03 1.73 0.33
CA VAL A 45 14.24 1.06 1.36
C VAL A 45 15.18 0.68 2.51
N LYS A 46 14.83 1.14 3.70
CA LYS A 46 15.46 0.79 4.98
C LYS A 46 14.46 0.04 5.85
N ASP A 47 14.83 -0.34 7.07
CA ASP A 47 13.89 -1.08 7.94
C ASP A 47 12.74 -0.20 8.43
N LYS A 48 12.98 1.10 8.68
CA LYS A 48 12.01 2.01 9.29
C LYS A 48 11.38 3.01 8.32
N GLY A 49 11.76 2.99 7.04
CA GLY A 49 11.25 3.95 6.07
C GLY A 49 11.70 3.70 4.63
N ILE A 50 11.00 4.36 3.72
CA ILE A 50 11.39 4.48 2.32
C ILE A 50 11.71 5.93 2.02
N TYR A 51 12.84 6.13 1.35
CA TYR A 51 13.43 7.43 1.10
C TYR A 51 13.61 7.65 -0.40
N GLU A 52 13.30 8.84 -0.88
CA GLU A 52 13.66 9.29 -2.21
C GLU A 52 14.99 10.04 -2.15
N VAL A 53 15.91 9.68 -3.04
CA VAL A 53 17.20 10.35 -3.21
C VAL A 53 17.17 11.09 -4.54
N ALA A 54 17.35 12.41 -4.49
CA ALA A 54 17.58 13.21 -5.67
C ALA A 54 19.03 13.67 -5.71
N LEU A 55 19.75 13.26 -6.75
CA LEU A 55 21.08 13.77 -7.04
C LEU A 55 20.97 15.21 -7.52
N ALA A 56 22.02 15.97 -7.27
CA ALA A 56 22.02 17.37 -7.62
C ALA A 56 21.90 17.65 -9.14
N ASP A 57 22.31 16.70 -10.00
CA ASP A 57 22.08 16.78 -11.45
C ASP A 57 20.60 16.57 -11.83
N GLN A 58 19.79 15.93 -10.98
CA GLN A 58 18.34 15.85 -11.16
C GLN A 58 17.66 17.18 -10.76
N ILE A 59 18.27 17.93 -9.82
CA ILE A 59 17.76 19.22 -9.32
C ILE A 59 18.20 20.39 -10.23
N ASP A 60 19.44 20.38 -10.70
CA ASP A 60 20.04 21.40 -11.58
C ASP A 60 20.71 20.73 -12.79
N PRO A 61 19.94 20.20 -13.76
CA PRO A 61 20.46 19.45 -14.89
C PRO A 61 21.34 20.29 -15.84
N VAL A 62 21.13 21.60 -15.86
CA VAL A 62 21.93 22.54 -16.68
C VAL A 62 23.25 22.89 -15.98
N ARG A 63 23.44 22.46 -14.72
CA ARG A 63 24.64 22.70 -13.92
C ARG A 63 24.97 24.20 -13.88
N THR A 64 24.02 24.96 -13.38
CA THR A 64 24.13 26.41 -13.19
C THR A 64 24.60 26.79 -11.80
N ASN A 65 24.37 25.93 -10.80
CA ASN A 65 24.65 26.19 -9.40
C ASN A 65 25.47 25.04 -8.76
N PRO A 66 26.77 25.23 -8.52
CA PRO A 66 27.63 24.20 -7.93
C PRO A 66 27.31 23.91 -6.45
N SER A 67 26.52 24.76 -5.79
CA SER A 67 26.14 24.56 -4.38
C SER A 67 24.92 23.64 -4.18
N VAL A 68 24.25 23.22 -5.26
CA VAL A 68 23.08 22.33 -5.14
C VAL A 68 23.52 20.99 -4.54
N PRO A 69 22.98 20.59 -3.38
CA PRO A 69 23.32 19.33 -2.73
C PRO A 69 22.50 18.17 -3.32
N ASN A 70 22.92 16.95 -3.01
CA ASN A 70 22.02 15.79 -3.11
C ASN A 70 21.00 15.88 -1.97
N THR A 71 19.77 15.44 -2.19
CA THR A 71 18.71 15.41 -1.17
C THR A 71 18.29 13.99 -0.85
N VAL A 72 17.84 13.79 0.38
CA VAL A 72 17.22 12.56 0.86
C VAL A 72 15.92 12.97 1.55
N GLN A 73 14.80 12.45 1.08
CA GLN A 73 13.47 12.75 1.62
C GLN A 73 12.77 11.46 2.03
N LYS A 74 12.26 11.38 3.26
CA LYS A 74 11.38 10.28 3.66
C LYS A 74 10.04 10.42 2.94
N ILE A 75 9.65 9.40 2.18
CA ILE A 75 8.38 9.36 1.45
C ILE A 75 7.37 8.40 2.08
N LEU A 76 7.85 7.40 2.83
CA LEU A 76 7.01 6.52 3.65
C LEU A 76 7.65 6.30 5.02
N PRO A 77 6.89 6.41 6.12
CA PRO A 77 7.36 6.16 7.48
C PRO A 77 7.31 4.68 7.89
N PHE A 78 7.28 3.79 6.90
CA PHE A 78 7.28 2.34 7.05
C PHE A 78 8.31 1.76 6.09
N GLY A 79 9.01 0.71 6.50
CA GLY A 79 10.13 0.14 5.78
C GLY A 79 10.06 -1.38 5.66
N ALA A 80 11.19 -2.00 5.34
CA ALA A 80 11.27 -3.45 5.09
C ALA A 80 10.90 -4.31 6.32
N ALA A 81 10.93 -3.74 7.53
CA ALA A 81 10.49 -4.44 8.74
C ALA A 81 8.96 -4.54 8.85
N ASP A 82 8.22 -3.67 8.14
CA ASP A 82 6.76 -3.70 8.12
C ASP A 82 6.26 -4.72 7.10
N SER A 83 5.46 -5.68 7.55
CA SER A 83 5.02 -6.81 6.72
C SER A 83 4.29 -6.39 5.45
N TRP A 84 3.44 -5.37 5.56
CA TRP A 84 2.68 -4.85 4.41
C TRP A 84 3.60 -4.19 3.36
N VAL A 85 4.73 -3.60 3.75
CA VAL A 85 5.69 -3.02 2.78
C VAL A 85 6.31 -4.12 1.94
N GLY A 86 6.58 -5.29 2.55
CA GLY A 86 6.99 -6.49 1.83
C GLY A 86 5.93 -6.99 0.85
N ALA A 87 4.70 -7.15 1.35
CA ALA A 87 3.56 -7.65 0.58
C ALA A 87 3.17 -6.72 -0.59
N VAL A 88 3.33 -5.40 -0.42
CA VAL A 88 2.91 -4.41 -1.42
C VAL A 88 4.10 -3.90 -2.23
N VAL A 89 4.98 -3.10 -1.61
CA VAL A 89 6.03 -2.37 -2.33
C VAL A 89 7.12 -3.29 -2.86
N LEU A 90 7.65 -4.17 -2.01
CA LEU A 90 8.76 -5.04 -2.41
C LEU A 90 8.29 -6.16 -3.35
N THR A 91 7.06 -6.65 -3.19
CA THR A 91 6.44 -7.58 -4.15
C THR A 91 6.17 -6.90 -5.49
N ALA A 92 5.71 -5.65 -5.51
CA ALA A 92 5.58 -4.90 -6.77
C ALA A 92 6.92 -4.68 -7.46
N ARG A 93 7.98 -4.37 -6.70
CA ARG A 93 9.34 -4.33 -7.23
C ARG A 93 9.72 -5.68 -7.86
N GLN A 94 9.45 -6.79 -7.15
CA GLN A 94 9.82 -8.12 -7.61
C GLN A 94 9.09 -8.50 -8.91
N LEU A 95 7.79 -8.22 -8.98
CA LEU A 95 6.94 -8.68 -10.08
C LEU A 95 6.90 -7.72 -11.27
N PHE A 96 6.74 -6.41 -11.05
CA PHE A 96 6.64 -5.45 -12.16
C PHE A 96 8.01 -5.14 -12.78
N MET A 97 9.07 -5.00 -11.99
CA MET A 97 10.39 -4.59 -12.52
C MET A 97 11.21 -5.76 -13.10
N SER A 98 10.60 -6.94 -13.25
CA SER A 98 11.22 -8.05 -13.96
C SER A 98 11.36 -7.75 -15.46
N SER A 99 12.21 -8.52 -16.14
CA SER A 99 12.35 -8.45 -17.60
C SER A 99 11.10 -8.87 -18.38
N CYS A 100 10.04 -9.32 -17.68
CA CYS A 100 8.81 -9.80 -18.31
C CYS A 100 7.91 -8.67 -18.83
N PHE A 101 8.13 -7.42 -18.42
CA PHE A 101 7.33 -6.27 -18.83
C PHE A 101 8.17 -5.17 -19.47
N THR A 102 7.55 -4.39 -20.36
CA THR A 102 8.20 -3.22 -20.95
C THR A 102 8.40 -2.12 -19.91
N ALA A 103 9.41 -1.28 -20.12
CA ALA A 103 9.73 -0.17 -19.21
C ALA A 103 8.57 0.79 -18.97
N ASP A 104 7.72 1.02 -19.98
CA ASP A 104 6.56 1.90 -19.85
C ASP A 104 5.48 1.31 -18.93
N VAL A 105 5.19 0.00 -19.08
CA VAL A 105 4.15 -0.67 -18.30
C VAL A 105 4.55 -0.78 -16.83
N TRP A 106 5.76 -1.30 -16.56
CA TRP A 106 6.14 -1.53 -15.16
C TRP A 106 6.35 -0.24 -14.39
N ARG A 107 6.85 0.83 -15.02
CA ARG A 107 7.02 2.14 -14.35
C ARG A 107 5.68 2.70 -13.91
N LYS A 108 4.69 2.72 -14.81
CA LYS A 108 3.33 3.18 -14.49
C LYS A 108 2.68 2.33 -13.40
N ALA A 109 2.83 1.00 -13.47
CA ALA A 109 2.29 0.09 -12.46
C ALA A 109 2.95 0.32 -11.09
N PHE A 110 4.28 0.48 -11.05
CA PHE A 110 5.02 0.73 -9.82
C PHE A 110 4.71 2.10 -9.22
N ASP A 111 4.56 3.15 -10.03
CA ASP A 111 4.14 4.48 -9.58
C ASP A 111 2.75 4.44 -8.92
N LEU A 112 1.81 3.70 -9.52
CA LEU A 112 0.50 3.47 -8.92
C LEU A 112 0.62 2.73 -7.59
N VAL A 113 1.47 1.70 -7.50
CA VAL A 113 1.72 1.00 -6.23
C VAL A 113 2.33 1.92 -5.17
N LEU A 114 3.21 2.84 -5.55
CA LEU A 114 3.76 3.80 -4.60
C LEU A 114 2.66 4.72 -4.03
N GLY A 115 1.71 5.15 -4.86
CA GLY A 115 0.51 5.85 -4.42
C GLY A 115 -0.36 5.02 -3.48
N ILE A 116 -0.63 3.77 -3.85
CA ILE A 116 -1.35 2.80 -3.00
C ILE A 116 -0.65 2.65 -1.64
N ALA A 117 0.69 2.54 -1.63
CA ALA A 117 1.48 2.40 -0.41
C ALA A 117 1.40 3.63 0.50
N GLN A 118 1.33 4.84 -0.07
CA GLN A 118 1.13 6.08 0.69
C GLN A 118 -0.24 6.10 1.38
N ASP A 119 -1.29 5.63 0.70
CA ASP A 119 -2.61 5.55 1.29
C ASP A 119 -2.73 4.42 2.34
N ILE A 120 -2.10 3.26 2.11
CA ILE A 120 -1.99 2.19 3.11
C ILE A 120 -1.25 2.68 4.36
N ALA A 121 -0.12 3.38 4.18
CA ALA A 121 0.63 3.99 5.28
C ALA A 121 -0.24 4.97 6.07
N GLY A 122 -0.98 5.84 5.37
CA GLY A 122 -1.92 6.78 6.01
C GLY A 122 -3.01 6.06 6.81
N ALA A 123 -3.61 5.00 6.24
CA ALA A 123 -4.60 4.18 6.94
C ALA A 123 -4.01 3.53 8.20
N GLN A 124 -2.79 2.98 8.11
CA GLN A 124 -2.12 2.36 9.26
C GLN A 124 -1.82 3.37 10.37
N GLN A 125 -1.39 4.59 10.02
CA GLN A 125 -1.14 5.65 10.99
C GLN A 125 -2.43 6.06 11.72
N ILE A 126 -3.55 6.16 11.00
CA ILE A 126 -4.87 6.44 11.59
C ILE A 126 -5.26 5.32 12.55
N LEU A 127 -5.10 4.06 12.17
CA LEU A 127 -5.35 2.91 13.04
C LEU A 127 -4.48 2.95 14.30
N GLN A 128 -3.17 3.12 14.16
CA GLN A 128 -2.24 3.18 15.30
C GLN A 128 -2.58 4.33 16.26
N LYS A 129 -2.88 5.51 15.71
CA LYS A 129 -3.28 6.68 16.49
C LYS A 129 -4.62 6.43 17.21
N HIS A 130 -5.61 5.91 16.51
CA HIS A 130 -6.93 5.64 17.10
C HIS A 130 -6.83 4.62 18.23
N ARG A 131 -6.09 3.52 18.02
CA ARG A 131 -5.84 2.50 19.04
C ARG A 131 -5.13 3.09 20.28
N GLY A 132 -4.15 3.97 20.07
CA GLY A 132 -3.48 4.68 21.16
C GLY A 132 -4.45 5.53 21.99
N LEU A 133 -5.24 6.36 21.32
CA LEU A 133 -6.24 7.21 21.98
C LEU A 133 -7.32 6.38 22.70
N GLU A 134 -7.79 5.29 22.10
CA GLU A 134 -8.76 4.38 22.71
C GLU A 134 -8.17 3.72 23.97
N SER A 135 -6.93 3.24 23.92
CA SER A 135 -6.26 2.65 25.07
C SER A 135 -6.04 3.66 26.20
N GLU A 136 -5.61 4.89 25.88
CA GLU A 136 -5.45 5.97 26.86
C GLU A 136 -6.80 6.33 27.51
N ALA A 137 -7.85 6.44 26.69
CA ALA A 137 -9.22 6.70 27.13
C ALA A 137 -9.72 5.62 28.10
N VAL A 138 -9.49 4.34 27.80
CA VAL A 138 -9.89 3.21 28.67
C VAL A 138 -9.10 3.20 29.98
N GLN A 139 -7.80 3.50 29.96
CA GLN A 139 -6.97 3.53 31.16
C GLN A 139 -7.31 4.69 32.10
N ALA A 140 -7.85 5.79 31.56
CA ALA A 140 -8.21 6.98 32.33
C ALA A 140 -9.60 6.90 32.98
N ILE A 141 -10.36 5.81 32.79
CA ILE A 141 -11.74 5.71 33.29
C ILE A 141 -11.77 5.62 34.80
N ASP A 142 -12.50 6.55 35.43
CA ASP A 142 -13.00 6.37 36.79
C ASP A 142 -14.32 5.59 36.74
N SER A 143 -14.26 4.30 37.05
CA SER A 143 -15.43 3.41 37.05
C SER A 143 -16.36 3.60 38.26
N ASN A 144 -16.09 4.59 39.13
CA ASN A 144 -16.96 4.90 40.24
C ASN A 144 -18.21 5.67 39.79
N ILE A 145 -19.37 5.11 40.10
CA ILE A 145 -20.63 5.84 40.01
C ILE A 145 -20.63 6.90 41.11
N ARG A 146 -20.80 8.17 40.72
CA ARG A 146 -20.82 9.31 41.63
C ARG A 146 -22.08 9.30 42.51
N GLU A 147 -22.07 10.10 43.58
CA GLU A 147 -23.19 10.19 44.54
C GLU A 147 -24.52 10.58 43.88
N ASP A 148 -24.47 11.36 42.81
CA ASP A 148 -25.63 11.76 42.00
C ASP A 148 -26.08 10.69 41.00
N ARG A 149 -25.50 9.49 41.06
CA ARG A 149 -25.67 8.37 40.13
C ARG A 149 -25.18 8.64 38.70
N SER A 150 -24.33 9.65 38.49
CA SER A 150 -23.68 9.89 37.21
C SER A 150 -22.39 9.06 37.07
N LEU A 151 -22.03 8.77 35.83
CA LEU A 151 -20.75 8.15 35.45
C LEU A 151 -20.17 8.96 34.29
N VAL A 152 -18.88 9.29 34.37
CA VAL A 152 -18.20 10.00 33.29
C VAL A 152 -17.63 8.98 32.33
N LEU A 153 -18.11 9.04 31.10
CA LEU A 153 -17.55 8.25 30.02
C LEU A 153 -16.28 8.89 29.48
N PRO A 154 -15.29 8.07 29.09
CA PRO A 154 -14.18 8.59 28.31
C PRO A 154 -14.67 9.00 26.92
N ALA A 155 -13.83 9.71 26.17
CA ALA A 155 -14.10 10.05 24.78
C ALA A 155 -12.82 9.90 23.97
N VAL A 156 -12.93 9.31 22.78
CA VAL A 156 -11.86 9.40 21.79
C VAL A 156 -12.19 10.57 20.89
N SER A 157 -11.55 11.70 21.14
CA SER A 157 -11.79 12.90 20.34
C SER A 157 -11.65 12.58 18.83
N ASN A 158 -12.64 13.00 18.05
CA ASN A 158 -12.67 12.89 16.58
C ASN A 158 -12.74 11.44 16.02
N VAL A 159 -13.48 10.51 16.64
CA VAL A 159 -13.75 9.17 16.06
C VAL A 159 -14.29 9.26 14.63
N GLU A 160 -15.29 10.12 14.40
CA GLU A 160 -15.92 10.28 13.08
C GLU A 160 -14.91 10.74 12.02
N ALA A 161 -14.09 11.74 12.32
CA ALA A 161 -13.05 12.21 11.40
C ALA A 161 -12.02 11.10 11.10
N SER A 162 -11.66 10.31 12.11
CA SER A 162 -10.75 9.17 11.95
C SER A 162 -11.35 8.11 11.01
N CYS A 163 -12.64 7.79 11.17
CA CYS A 163 -13.35 6.86 10.28
C CYS A 163 -13.42 7.39 8.85
N ASN A 164 -13.72 8.68 8.69
CA ASN A 164 -13.82 9.32 7.38
C ASN A 164 -12.48 9.31 6.64
N GLU A 165 -11.39 9.70 7.31
CA GLU A 165 -10.05 9.71 6.72
C GLU A 165 -9.59 8.28 6.39
N TYR A 166 -9.82 7.32 7.29
CA TYR A 166 -9.47 5.92 7.06
C TYR A 166 -10.17 5.32 5.83
N LEU A 167 -11.47 5.55 5.70
CA LEU A 167 -12.27 5.12 4.54
C LEU A 167 -11.82 5.81 3.25
N GLN A 168 -11.45 7.09 3.33
CA GLN A 168 -10.94 7.84 2.18
C GLN A 168 -9.61 7.27 1.68
N ARG A 169 -8.66 7.03 2.59
CA ARG A 169 -7.37 6.39 2.27
C ARG A 169 -7.57 5.01 1.64
N SER A 170 -8.43 4.19 2.23
CA SER A 170 -8.76 2.86 1.72
C SER A 170 -9.40 2.92 0.32
N ASP A 171 -10.35 3.82 0.07
CA ASP A 171 -10.99 4.02 -1.24
C ASP A 171 -9.99 4.52 -2.30
N HIS A 172 -9.07 5.41 -1.93
CA HIS A 172 -8.02 5.89 -2.83
C HIS A 172 -7.05 4.78 -3.23
N ALA A 173 -6.55 4.01 -2.27
CA ALA A 173 -5.72 2.83 -2.52
C ALA A 173 -6.41 1.85 -3.49
N LEU A 174 -7.70 1.57 -3.28
CA LEU A 174 -8.46 0.69 -4.16
C LEU A 174 -8.69 1.29 -5.55
N LYS A 175 -8.93 2.60 -5.66
CA LYS A 175 -9.04 3.27 -6.97
C LYS A 175 -7.74 3.18 -7.76
N ASP A 176 -6.61 3.41 -7.13
CA ASP A 176 -5.31 3.30 -7.79
C ASP A 176 -4.98 1.84 -8.12
N LEU A 177 -5.39 0.89 -7.29
CA LEU A 177 -5.33 -0.53 -7.64
C LEU A 177 -6.15 -0.85 -8.90
N PHE A 178 -7.35 -0.28 -9.03
CA PHE A 178 -8.16 -0.45 -10.23
C PHE A 178 -7.51 0.18 -11.47
N LYS A 179 -6.83 1.33 -11.33
CA LYS A 179 -6.02 1.88 -12.43
C LYS A 179 -4.89 0.93 -12.82
N THR A 180 -4.26 0.27 -11.85
CA THR A 180 -3.24 -0.76 -12.14
C THR A 180 -3.85 -1.90 -12.94
N VAL A 181 -5.03 -2.41 -12.56
CA VAL A 181 -5.78 -3.41 -13.34
C VAL A 181 -5.99 -2.94 -14.78
N GLN A 182 -6.37 -1.68 -15.00
CA GLN A 182 -6.62 -1.12 -16.33
C GLN A 182 -5.38 -1.05 -17.22
N LEU A 183 -4.16 -1.07 -16.65
CA LEU A 183 -2.93 -1.19 -17.44
C LEU A 183 -2.82 -2.55 -18.14
N PHE A 184 -3.38 -3.60 -17.53
CA PHE A 184 -3.35 -4.98 -18.03
C PHE A 184 -4.64 -5.36 -18.77
N HIS A 185 -5.78 -4.81 -18.33
CA HIS A 185 -7.09 -5.03 -18.91
C HIS A 185 -7.72 -3.70 -19.35
N SER A 186 -7.27 -3.18 -20.49
CA SER A 186 -7.70 -1.86 -21.00
C SER A 186 -9.18 -1.79 -21.39
N ASP A 187 -9.84 -2.93 -21.58
CA ASP A 187 -11.26 -3.06 -21.89
C ASP A 187 -12.16 -3.08 -20.63
N VAL A 188 -11.56 -3.18 -19.44
CA VAL A 188 -12.28 -3.05 -18.16
C VAL A 188 -12.59 -1.57 -17.93
N SER A 189 -13.80 -1.19 -18.35
CA SER A 189 -14.32 0.18 -18.31
C SER A 189 -14.93 0.57 -16.95
N SER A 190 -15.59 1.74 -16.91
CA SER A 190 -16.15 2.45 -15.74
C SER A 190 -17.16 1.68 -14.87
N GLY A 191 -17.48 0.42 -15.19
CA GLY A 191 -18.27 -0.48 -14.35
C GLY A 191 -17.60 -0.91 -13.03
N GLY A 192 -16.34 -0.52 -12.81
CA GLY A 192 -15.61 -0.78 -11.56
C GLY A 192 -15.29 -2.26 -11.36
N TRP A 193 -15.28 -2.74 -10.11
CA TRP A 193 -14.90 -4.12 -9.80
C TRP A 193 -15.79 -5.19 -10.43
N ASP A 194 -17.05 -4.88 -10.73
CA ASP A 194 -17.96 -5.80 -11.42
C ASP A 194 -17.59 -6.01 -12.89
N SER A 195 -17.06 -4.99 -13.56
CA SER A 195 -16.60 -5.14 -14.95
C SER A 195 -15.35 -6.01 -15.01
N LEU A 196 -14.43 -5.86 -14.05
CA LEU A 196 -13.31 -6.78 -13.89
C LEU A 196 -13.80 -8.21 -13.65
N LYS A 197 -14.71 -8.42 -12.68
CA LYS A 197 -15.24 -9.77 -12.41
C LYS A 197 -15.86 -10.41 -13.64
N THR A 198 -16.69 -9.66 -14.37
CA THR A 198 -17.32 -10.14 -15.61
C THR A 198 -16.27 -10.50 -16.67
N LYS A 199 -15.21 -9.69 -16.81
CA LYS A 199 -14.10 -9.96 -17.73
C LYS A 199 -13.36 -11.24 -17.36
N ILE A 200 -13.08 -11.44 -16.07
CA ILE A 200 -12.36 -12.62 -15.59
C ILE A 200 -13.23 -13.88 -15.70
N ASP A 201 -14.52 -13.79 -15.36
CA ASP A 201 -15.47 -14.90 -15.43
C ASP A 201 -15.79 -15.32 -16.89
N SER A 202 -15.72 -14.40 -17.86
CA SER A 202 -15.97 -14.71 -19.28
C SER A 202 -14.75 -15.28 -20.01
N GLY A 203 -13.58 -15.27 -19.38
CA GLY A 203 -12.37 -15.87 -19.91
C GLY A 203 -12.34 -17.40 -19.77
N PRO A 204 -11.26 -18.06 -20.24
CA PRO A 204 -11.09 -19.49 -20.05
C PRO A 204 -11.12 -19.84 -18.56
N HIS A 205 -11.98 -20.79 -18.21
CA HIS A 205 -11.97 -21.42 -16.89
C HIS A 205 -10.73 -22.33 -16.79
N ASP A 206 -10.18 -22.50 -15.58
CA ASP A 206 -9.00 -23.35 -15.26
C ASP A 206 -7.59 -22.78 -15.55
N ILE A 207 -7.44 -21.45 -15.70
CA ILE A 207 -6.09 -20.83 -15.77
C ILE A 207 -5.46 -20.72 -14.38
N ASP A 208 -6.22 -20.15 -13.43
CA ASP A 208 -5.78 -19.84 -12.08
C ASP A 208 -6.99 -19.61 -11.16
N ASN A 209 -6.72 -19.30 -9.88
CA ASN A 209 -7.75 -19.02 -8.88
C ASN A 209 -8.25 -17.56 -8.87
N PHE A 210 -8.00 -16.76 -9.92
CA PHE A 210 -8.42 -15.36 -9.95
C PHE A 210 -9.95 -15.18 -9.85
N PRO A 211 -10.80 -16.01 -10.49
CA PRO A 211 -12.26 -15.91 -10.34
C PRO A 211 -12.71 -16.12 -8.88
N GLN A 212 -12.09 -17.08 -8.18
CA GLN A 212 -12.37 -17.36 -6.77
C GLN A 212 -11.95 -16.17 -5.89
N PHE A 213 -10.73 -15.67 -6.08
CA PHE A 213 -10.23 -14.50 -5.36
C PHE A 213 -11.17 -13.30 -5.52
N LEU A 214 -11.64 -13.02 -6.75
CA LEU A 214 -12.59 -11.92 -6.98
C LEU A 214 -13.94 -12.19 -6.31
N ALA A 215 -14.46 -13.41 -6.35
CA ALA A 215 -15.72 -13.76 -5.69
C ALA A 215 -15.66 -13.53 -4.17
N GLU A 216 -14.53 -13.86 -3.54
CA GLU A 216 -14.32 -13.70 -2.10
C GLU A 216 -14.12 -12.22 -1.70
N ASN A 217 -13.46 -11.43 -2.55
CA ASN A 217 -13.02 -10.07 -2.17
C ASN A 217 -13.90 -8.93 -2.73
N ILE A 218 -14.78 -9.20 -3.71
CA ILE A 218 -15.61 -8.14 -4.31
C ILE A 218 -16.56 -7.49 -3.30
N GLY A 219 -17.01 -8.23 -2.28
CA GLY A 219 -17.82 -7.70 -1.18
C GLY A 219 -17.08 -6.60 -0.41
N PHE A 220 -15.82 -6.86 -0.03
CA PHE A 220 -14.96 -5.88 0.64
C PHE A 220 -14.69 -4.65 -0.23
N LEU A 221 -14.32 -4.85 -1.50
CA LEU A 221 -14.08 -3.78 -2.46
C LEU A 221 -15.30 -2.83 -2.59
N LYS A 222 -16.50 -3.40 -2.66
CA LYS A 222 -17.76 -2.66 -2.71
C LYS A 222 -18.10 -2.00 -1.38
N LEU A 223 -17.82 -2.64 -0.26
CA LEU A 223 -18.07 -2.11 1.07
C LEU A 223 -17.29 -0.82 1.30
N ILE A 224 -15.97 -0.81 1.06
CA ILE A 224 -15.14 0.39 1.25
C ILE A 224 -15.67 1.55 0.38
N ARG A 225 -16.00 1.27 -0.89
CA ARG A 225 -16.57 2.27 -1.79
C ARG A 225 -17.92 2.81 -1.28
N ALA A 226 -18.80 1.93 -0.83
CA ALA A 226 -20.11 2.29 -0.30
C ALA A 226 -19.99 3.10 0.99
N ALA A 227 -19.12 2.68 1.92
CA ALA A 227 -18.86 3.38 3.17
C ALA A 227 -18.31 4.80 2.92
N ARG A 228 -17.34 4.96 2.01
CA ARG A 228 -16.86 6.28 1.59
C ARG A 228 -17.98 7.14 1.00
N ASN A 229 -18.85 6.56 0.16
CA ASN A 229 -20.01 7.30 -0.38
C ASN A 229 -21.03 7.69 0.70
N CYS A 230 -21.17 6.89 1.76
CA CYS A 230 -22.00 7.23 2.91
C CYS A 230 -21.48 8.45 3.67
N VAL A 231 -20.16 8.65 3.70
CA VAL A 231 -19.51 9.83 4.30
C VAL A 231 -19.72 11.08 3.44
N GLU A 232 -19.46 10.99 2.13
CA GLU A 232 -19.52 12.17 1.26
C GLU A 232 -20.92 12.60 0.85
N HIS A 233 -21.85 11.65 0.77
CA HIS A 233 -23.20 11.87 0.27
C HIS A 233 -24.24 11.22 1.20
N PRO A 234 -24.36 11.70 2.46
CA PRO A 234 -25.22 11.09 3.45
C PRO A 234 -26.71 11.27 3.12
N ARG A 235 -27.49 10.21 3.30
CA ARG A 235 -28.95 10.12 3.15
C ARG A 235 -29.53 9.18 4.22
N PRO A 236 -30.84 9.21 4.50
CA PRO A 236 -31.45 8.33 5.50
C PRO A 236 -31.20 6.83 5.29
N GLU A 237 -31.10 6.39 4.04
CA GLU A 237 -30.83 5.01 3.62
C GLU A 237 -29.35 4.73 3.30
N GLN A 238 -28.51 5.77 3.32
CA GLN A 238 -27.10 5.75 2.95
C GLN A 238 -26.30 6.66 3.89
N ARG A 239 -25.82 6.16 5.03
CA ARG A 239 -25.03 6.97 5.96
C ARG A 239 -24.08 6.13 6.79
N LEU A 240 -23.02 6.76 7.25
CA LEU A 240 -22.14 6.21 8.26
C LEU A 240 -22.70 6.61 9.63
N VAL A 241 -22.83 5.65 10.54
CA VAL A 241 -23.16 5.91 11.95
C VAL A 241 -21.93 5.58 12.77
N VAL A 242 -21.36 6.61 13.40
CA VAL A 242 -20.21 6.48 14.29
C VAL A 242 -20.65 6.93 15.67
N LEU A 243 -20.36 6.11 16.68
CA LEU A 243 -20.67 6.41 18.08
C LEU A 243 -19.38 6.26 18.88
N ASP A 244 -19.10 7.23 19.74
CA ASP A 244 -18.02 7.15 20.71
C ASP A 244 -18.40 6.16 21.85
N PHE A 245 -17.58 6.09 22.89
CA PHE A 245 -17.83 5.27 24.07
C PHE A 245 -19.26 5.42 24.59
N SER A 246 -19.84 4.29 24.95
CA SER A 246 -21.18 4.22 25.53
C SER A 246 -21.24 3.14 26.61
N ILE A 247 -22.37 3.05 27.31
CA ILE A 247 -22.65 1.96 28.26
C ILE A 247 -23.81 1.16 27.72
N ASP A 248 -23.68 -0.16 27.74
CA ASP A 248 -24.78 -1.05 27.40
C ASP A 248 -25.78 -1.23 28.55
N ARG A 249 -26.79 -2.08 28.34
CA ARG A 249 -27.82 -2.36 29.36
C ARG A 249 -27.30 -3.13 30.58
N ASN A 250 -26.09 -3.68 30.49
CA ASN A 250 -25.44 -4.46 31.55
C ASN A 250 -24.41 -3.63 32.32
N ASN A 251 -24.39 -2.31 32.12
CA ASN A 251 -23.37 -1.40 32.65
C ASN A 251 -21.95 -1.71 32.18
N VAL A 252 -21.80 -2.30 31.00
CA VAL A 252 -20.51 -2.57 30.38
C VAL A 252 -20.15 -1.42 29.44
N LEU A 253 -18.93 -0.92 29.57
CA LEU A 253 -18.38 0.06 28.64
C LEU A 253 -18.26 -0.56 27.25
N VAL A 254 -18.85 0.10 26.26
CA VAL A 254 -18.76 -0.25 24.85
C VAL A 254 -17.79 0.73 24.19
N PRO A 255 -16.75 0.25 23.48
CA PRO A 255 -15.80 1.11 22.77
C PRO A 255 -16.46 1.84 21.59
N PRO A 256 -15.74 2.76 20.92
CA PRO A 256 -16.26 3.41 19.73
C PRO A 256 -16.73 2.41 18.67
N THR A 257 -17.88 2.67 18.06
CA THR A 257 -18.49 1.78 17.05
C THR A 257 -18.77 2.49 15.74
N ILE A 258 -18.75 1.70 14.66
CA ILE A 258 -19.02 2.11 13.29
C ILE A 258 -20.08 1.19 12.68
N GLU A 259 -20.99 1.76 11.90
CA GLU A 259 -22.02 1.05 11.17
C GLU A 259 -22.23 1.70 9.79
N VAL A 260 -22.34 0.88 8.75
CA VAL A 260 -22.61 1.35 7.38
C VAL A 260 -24.06 1.03 7.05
N ILE A 261 -24.91 2.05 7.05
CA ILE A 261 -26.28 1.94 6.55
C ILE A 261 -26.22 2.14 5.04
N HIS A 262 -26.38 1.07 4.27
CA HIS A 262 -26.40 1.12 2.81
C HIS A 262 -27.30 0.01 2.22
N PRO A 263 -28.12 0.26 1.18
CA PRO A 263 -29.09 -0.73 0.71
C PRO A 263 -28.48 -2.00 0.09
N LYS A 264 -27.28 -1.89 -0.47
CA LYS A 264 -26.61 -2.99 -1.19
C LYS A 264 -25.38 -3.56 -0.50
N SER A 265 -24.81 -2.79 0.43
CA SER A 265 -23.53 -3.10 1.07
C SER A 265 -23.57 -2.69 2.55
N PRO A 266 -24.59 -3.13 3.31
CA PRO A 266 -24.67 -2.79 4.71
C PRO A 266 -23.52 -3.44 5.48
N MET A 267 -23.07 -2.78 6.53
CA MET A 267 -22.19 -3.36 7.53
C MET A 267 -22.85 -3.17 8.89
N PRO A 268 -23.11 -4.25 9.64
CA PRO A 268 -23.68 -4.13 10.97
C PRO A 268 -22.72 -3.35 11.88
N LYS A 269 -23.26 -2.81 12.98
CA LYS A 269 -22.46 -2.15 14.01
C LYS A 269 -21.32 -3.05 14.47
N SER A 270 -20.10 -2.54 14.42
CA SER A 270 -18.88 -3.16 14.92
C SER A 270 -17.99 -2.15 15.63
N GLU A 271 -16.98 -2.61 16.36
CA GLU A 271 -15.96 -1.75 16.96
C GLU A 271 -15.12 -1.07 15.87
N VAL A 272 -14.76 0.20 16.08
CA VAL A 272 -13.98 0.99 15.09
C VAL A 272 -12.60 0.36 14.90
N THR A 273 -11.89 0.06 15.99
CA THR A 273 -10.55 -0.54 15.94
C THR A 273 -10.58 -1.89 15.23
N GLY A 274 -11.53 -2.77 15.54
CA GLY A 274 -11.68 -4.05 14.86
C GLY A 274 -12.01 -3.93 13.37
N PHE A 275 -12.84 -2.94 12.99
CA PHE A 275 -13.10 -2.64 11.58
C PHE A 275 -11.84 -2.17 10.85
N PHE A 276 -11.08 -1.23 11.44
CA PHE A 276 -9.84 -0.75 10.84
C PHE A 276 -8.83 -1.88 10.63
N GLU A 277 -8.60 -2.72 11.64
CA GLU A 277 -7.68 -3.86 11.54
C GLU A 277 -8.06 -4.82 10.41
N SER A 278 -9.31 -5.28 10.39
CA SER A 278 -9.80 -6.22 9.38
C SER A 278 -9.77 -5.61 7.96
N ALA A 279 -10.13 -4.33 7.84
CA ALA A 279 -10.07 -3.60 6.58
C ALA A 279 -8.62 -3.41 6.11
N PHE A 280 -7.68 -3.16 7.02
CA PHE A 280 -6.26 -3.01 6.70
C PHE A 280 -5.68 -4.31 6.14
N GLU A 281 -5.91 -5.43 6.83
CA GLU A 281 -5.45 -6.75 6.40
C GLU A 281 -6.05 -7.14 5.04
N SER A 282 -7.35 -6.91 4.86
CA SER A 282 -8.04 -7.15 3.59
C SER A 282 -7.48 -6.27 2.46
N LEU A 283 -7.22 -4.99 2.74
CA LEU A 283 -6.64 -4.06 1.77
C LEU A 283 -5.26 -4.52 1.30
N VAL A 284 -4.37 -4.87 2.23
CA VAL A 284 -3.01 -5.33 1.92
C VAL A 284 -3.05 -6.64 1.13
N SER A 285 -3.87 -7.60 1.56
CA SER A 285 -4.01 -8.90 0.89
C SER A 285 -4.56 -8.75 -0.53
N VAL A 286 -5.60 -7.94 -0.71
CA VAL A 286 -6.20 -7.68 -2.02
C VAL A 286 -5.21 -7.00 -2.96
N VAL A 287 -4.45 -6.01 -2.49
CA VAL A 287 -3.42 -5.35 -3.30
C VAL A 287 -2.33 -6.32 -3.73
N GLU A 288 -1.76 -7.10 -2.79
CA GLU A 288 -0.73 -8.11 -3.08
C GLU A 288 -1.21 -9.12 -4.11
N LEU A 289 -2.34 -9.78 -3.84
CA LEU A 289 -2.84 -10.86 -4.69
C LEU A 289 -3.34 -10.37 -6.05
N MET A 290 -3.90 -9.16 -6.12
CA MET A 290 -4.27 -8.57 -7.41
C MET A 290 -3.02 -8.39 -8.29
N MET A 291 -1.92 -7.88 -7.75
CA MET A 291 -0.66 -7.76 -8.51
C MET A 291 -0.16 -9.13 -8.97
N VAL A 292 -0.25 -10.15 -8.12
CA VAL A 292 0.12 -11.53 -8.45
C VAL A 292 -0.70 -12.05 -9.64
N PHE A 293 -2.04 -11.96 -9.59
CA PHE A 293 -2.90 -12.42 -10.68
C PHE A 293 -2.70 -11.64 -11.98
N LEU A 294 -2.55 -10.31 -11.89
CA LEU A 294 -2.25 -9.48 -13.05
C LEU A 294 -0.93 -9.90 -13.68
N CYS A 295 0.12 -10.11 -12.89
CA CYS A 295 1.40 -10.57 -13.42
C CYS A 295 1.32 -11.99 -13.98
N ALA A 296 0.69 -12.92 -13.27
CA ALA A 296 0.56 -14.32 -13.68
C ALA A 296 -0.16 -14.50 -15.02
N ARG A 297 -1.15 -13.66 -15.31
CA ARG A 297 -1.92 -13.74 -16.56
C ARG A 297 -1.29 -13.00 -17.75
N HIS A 298 -0.30 -12.15 -17.51
CA HIS A 298 0.32 -11.32 -18.55
C HIS A 298 1.83 -11.56 -18.71
N VAL A 299 2.41 -12.40 -17.86
CA VAL A 299 3.79 -12.85 -18.02
C VAL A 299 3.90 -13.67 -19.31
N GLY A 300 4.91 -13.36 -20.10
CA GLY A 300 5.21 -14.06 -21.34
C GLY A 300 6.29 -15.13 -21.16
N GLU A 301 7.13 -15.27 -22.17
CA GLU A 301 8.28 -16.15 -22.16
C GLU A 301 9.58 -15.36 -21.95
N VAL A 302 10.55 -15.97 -21.28
CA VAL A 302 11.92 -15.45 -21.18
C VAL A 302 12.85 -16.45 -21.86
N ALA A 303 13.58 -15.99 -22.88
CA ALA A 303 14.46 -16.82 -23.69
C ALA A 303 13.79 -18.09 -24.27
N GLY A 304 12.49 -18.02 -24.59
CA GLY A 304 11.70 -19.13 -25.12
C GLY A 304 11.19 -20.13 -24.08
N PHE A 305 11.39 -19.86 -22.78
CA PHE A 305 10.82 -20.66 -21.69
C PHE A 305 9.57 -19.97 -21.13
N PRO A 306 8.45 -20.71 -20.97
CA PRO A 306 7.28 -20.21 -20.24
C PRO A 306 7.67 -19.81 -18.82
N VAL A 307 7.30 -18.59 -18.44
CA VAL A 307 7.51 -18.06 -17.10
C VAL A 307 6.19 -18.10 -16.34
N HIS A 308 6.27 -18.44 -15.06
CA HIS A 308 5.13 -18.47 -14.15
C HIS A 308 5.41 -17.61 -12.94
N VAL A 309 4.36 -17.02 -12.35
CA VAL A 309 4.46 -16.48 -11.00
C VAL A 309 4.31 -17.64 -10.02
N ILE A 310 5.23 -17.76 -9.08
CA ILE A 310 5.29 -18.84 -8.10
C ILE A 310 5.35 -18.26 -6.68
N GLU A 311 4.81 -19.00 -5.71
CA GLU A 311 5.04 -18.72 -4.30
C GLU A 311 6.38 -19.33 -3.87
N LEU A 312 7.23 -18.52 -3.25
CA LEU A 312 8.52 -18.90 -2.71
C LEU A 312 8.35 -19.56 -1.33
N ALA A 313 9.06 -20.66 -1.11
CA ALA A 313 9.22 -21.23 0.23
C ALA A 313 9.96 -20.24 1.16
N PRO A 314 9.71 -20.23 2.47
CA PRO A 314 10.29 -19.24 3.39
C PRO A 314 11.81 -19.09 3.32
N ASP A 315 12.53 -20.17 3.07
CA ASP A 315 14.00 -20.24 2.93
C ASP A 315 14.52 -19.69 1.58
N GLN A 316 13.65 -19.59 0.57
CA GLN A 316 13.97 -19.00 -0.74
C GLN A 316 13.72 -17.49 -0.79
N ARG A 317 13.07 -16.92 0.23
CA ARG A 317 12.69 -15.52 0.24
C ARG A 317 13.85 -14.63 0.66
N ARG A 318 14.25 -13.70 -0.21
CA ARG A 318 15.18 -12.62 0.15
C ARG A 318 14.63 -11.70 1.25
N PHE A 319 13.32 -11.42 1.17
CA PHE A 319 12.57 -10.69 2.19
C PHE A 319 11.45 -11.59 2.68
N GLN A 320 11.33 -11.78 4.00
CA GLN A 320 10.35 -12.70 4.60
C GLN A 320 8.91 -12.50 4.07
N ASN A 321 8.55 -11.24 3.82
CA ASN A 321 7.23 -10.81 3.40
C ASN A 321 7.08 -10.63 1.87
N VAL A 322 8.10 -10.96 1.07
CA VAL A 322 7.99 -11.04 -0.39
C VAL A 322 7.81 -12.52 -0.74
N ARG A 323 6.56 -12.90 -0.99
CA ARG A 323 6.17 -14.30 -1.14
C ARG A 323 6.18 -14.78 -2.59
N TYR A 324 6.13 -13.87 -3.55
CA TYR A 324 5.95 -14.21 -4.95
C TYR A 324 7.13 -13.77 -5.80
N SER A 325 7.51 -14.59 -6.76
CA SER A 325 8.52 -14.28 -7.78
C SER A 325 8.17 -14.96 -9.10
N TYR A 326 8.95 -14.70 -10.13
CA TYR A 326 8.91 -15.49 -11.35
C TYR A 326 9.69 -16.78 -11.21
N GLY A 327 9.27 -17.81 -11.93
CA GLY A 327 9.98 -19.07 -12.06
C GLY A 327 9.77 -19.70 -13.43
N ILE A 328 10.65 -20.63 -13.78
CA ILE A 328 10.59 -21.42 -15.00
C ILE A 328 10.49 -22.90 -14.68
N GLN A 329 9.85 -23.66 -15.56
CA GLN A 329 9.80 -25.11 -15.46
C GLN A 329 11.14 -25.70 -15.92
N MET A 330 11.91 -26.27 -14.99
CA MET A 330 13.16 -26.98 -15.28
C MET A 330 13.08 -28.41 -14.73
N GLY A 331 13.22 -29.41 -15.61
CA GLY A 331 13.28 -30.81 -15.19
C GLY A 331 12.04 -31.32 -14.44
N GLY A 332 10.86 -30.74 -14.71
CA GLY A 332 9.61 -31.10 -14.02
C GLY A 332 9.35 -30.34 -12.72
N GLN A 333 10.24 -29.42 -12.33
CA GLN A 333 10.09 -28.56 -11.15
C GLN A 333 10.05 -27.09 -11.53
N LEU A 334 9.30 -26.29 -10.79
CA LEU A 334 9.32 -24.83 -10.88
C LEU A 334 10.51 -24.30 -10.08
N VAL A 335 11.41 -23.59 -10.75
CA VAL A 335 12.60 -23.00 -10.14
C VAL A 335 12.53 -21.47 -10.26
N PRO A 336 12.78 -20.71 -9.17
CA PRO A 336 12.78 -19.25 -9.22
C PRO A 336 13.77 -18.70 -10.26
N LEU A 337 13.31 -17.73 -11.04
CA LEU A 337 14.16 -16.83 -11.81
C LEU A 337 14.76 -15.83 -10.81
N SER A 338 15.94 -16.18 -10.28
CA SER A 338 16.87 -15.41 -9.43
C SER A 338 16.32 -14.18 -8.70
#